data_AF-A0A969FTX6-F1
#
_entry.id   AF-A0A969FTX6-F1
#
_cell.length_a   1.000
_cell.length_b   1.000
_cell.length_c   1.000
_cell.angle_alpha   90.00
_cell.angle_beta   90.00
_cell.angle_gamma   90.00
#
_symmetry.space_group_name_H-M   'P 1'
#
loop_
_entity.id
_entity.type
_entity.pdbx_description
1 polymer ?
#
loop_
_entity_poly.entity_id
_entity_poly.type
_entity_poly.pdbx_seq_one_letter_code
_entity_poly.pdbx_strand_id
1 'polypeptide(L)'
;MLAQNGSVSQDERFAAYQVTIADYNEALGHNIPGVFTDFFARQGVIYEAGEFRQGQVMNWQFAVGLPISEPYWARVMVGRTERDVLMQAFERRVLTYTPDNPPDWRVEMGNVGQHYWRWRYEE
;
A
#
# COMPACT_ATOMS: atom_id res chain seq x y z
N MET A 1 -11.57 7.35 -5.57
CA MET A 1 -11.12 8.22 -4.48
C MET A 1 -11.93 7.94 -3.22
N LEU A 2 -11.27 7.73 -2.09
CA LEU A 2 -11.85 7.74 -0.75
C LEU A 2 -11.74 9.18 -0.23
N ALA A 3 -12.89 9.80 0.02
CA ALA A 3 -12.96 11.12 0.64
C ALA A 3 -12.95 11.01 2.18
N GLN A 4 -12.61 12.09 2.88
CA GLN A 4 -12.57 12.15 4.36
C GLN A 4 -13.90 11.74 5.02
N ASN A 5 -15.03 12.00 4.36
CA ASN A 5 -16.35 11.58 4.85
C ASN A 5 -16.65 10.09 4.64
N GLY A 6 -15.71 9.31 4.08
CA GLY A 6 -15.84 7.89 3.81
C GLY A 6 -16.56 7.56 2.49
N SER A 7 -16.93 8.55 1.67
CA SER A 7 -17.50 8.26 0.35
C SER A 7 -16.41 7.78 -0.61
N VAL A 8 -16.79 6.83 -1.47
CA VAL A 8 -15.93 6.32 -2.54
C VAL A 8 -16.47 6.82 -3.87
N SER A 9 -15.64 7.49 -4.66
CA SER A 9 -15.95 7.93 -6.03
C SER A 9 -14.98 7.31 -7.04
N GLN A 10 -15.34 7.30 -8.32
CA GLN A 10 -14.36 7.12 -9.38
C GLN A 10 -13.78 8.49 -9.74
N ASP A 11 -12.47 8.60 -9.85
CA ASP A 11 -11.78 9.81 -10.30
C ASP A 11 -10.76 9.38 -11.36
N GLU A 12 -11.02 9.80 -12.60
CA GLU A 12 -10.25 9.40 -13.78
C GLU A 12 -8.80 9.92 -13.73
N ARG A 13 -8.51 10.96 -12.92
CA ARG A 13 -7.14 11.50 -12.84
C ARG A 13 -6.12 10.47 -12.36
N PHE A 14 -6.56 9.50 -11.55
CA PHE A 14 -5.68 8.45 -11.04
C PHE A 14 -5.25 7.45 -12.10
N ALA A 15 -5.95 7.40 -13.25
CA ALA A 15 -5.51 6.62 -14.41
C ALA A 15 -4.13 7.08 -14.91
N ALA A 16 -3.75 8.35 -14.68
CA ALA A 16 -2.43 8.87 -15.02
C ALA A 16 -1.29 8.16 -14.28
N TYR A 17 -1.56 7.58 -13.10
CA TYR A 17 -0.57 6.81 -12.33
C TYR A 17 -0.39 5.37 -12.84
N GLN A 18 -1.24 4.92 -13.77
CA GLN A 18 -1.15 3.60 -14.42
C GLN A 18 -1.09 2.41 -13.43
N VAL A 19 -1.69 2.55 -12.24
CA VAL A 19 -1.77 1.46 -11.29
C VAL A 19 -2.91 0.53 -11.68
N THR A 20 -2.56 -0.72 -12.01
CA THR A 20 -3.51 -1.78 -12.35
C THR A 20 -3.62 -2.81 -11.23
N ILE A 21 -4.75 -3.51 -11.17
CA ILE A 21 -4.85 -4.73 -10.34
C ILE A 21 -4.00 -5.82 -10.98
N ALA A 22 -3.19 -6.50 -10.17
CA ALA A 22 -2.28 -7.56 -10.62
C ALA A 22 -2.63 -8.93 -10.04
N ASP A 23 -3.28 -8.96 -8.88
CA ASP A 23 -3.65 -10.20 -8.21
C ASP A 23 -5.00 -10.07 -7.49
N TYR A 24 -5.62 -11.21 -7.17
CA TYR A 24 -6.89 -11.29 -6.46
C TYR A 24 -6.82 -12.35 -5.36
N ASN A 25 -7.08 -11.94 -4.12
CA ASN A 25 -7.15 -12.87 -3.00
C ASN A 25 -8.53 -13.54 -2.94
N GLU A 26 -8.59 -14.83 -3.29
CA GLU A 26 -9.84 -15.60 -3.25
C GLU A 26 -10.37 -15.84 -1.83
N ALA A 27 -9.49 -15.86 -0.82
CA ALA A 27 -9.87 -16.20 0.56
C ALA A 27 -10.72 -15.10 1.22
N LEU A 28 -10.36 -13.84 1.01
CA LEU A 28 -11.04 -12.68 1.58
C LEU A 28 -11.76 -11.82 0.53
N GLY A 29 -11.56 -12.13 -0.76
CA GLY A 29 -12.29 -11.51 -1.86
C GLY A 29 -11.81 -10.10 -2.22
N HIS A 30 -10.50 -9.84 -2.13
CA HIS A 30 -9.95 -8.51 -2.32
C HIS A 30 -8.85 -8.44 -3.39
N ASN A 31 -8.89 -7.40 -4.21
CA ASN A 31 -7.90 -7.14 -5.26
C ASN A 31 -6.59 -6.61 -4.67
N ILE A 32 -5.46 -6.93 -5.31
CA ILE A 32 -4.14 -6.39 -4.94
C ILE A 32 -3.55 -5.62 -6.15
N PRO A 33 -3.26 -4.32 -6.00
CA PRO A 33 -2.55 -3.52 -6.99
C PRO A 33 -1.15 -4.05 -7.32
N GLY A 34 -0.73 -3.90 -8.59
CA GLY A 34 0.60 -4.28 -9.08
C GLY A 34 1.74 -3.65 -8.30
N VAL A 35 1.59 -2.39 -7.89
CA VAL A 35 2.59 -1.69 -7.08
C VAL A 35 2.88 -2.36 -5.73
N PHE A 36 1.90 -3.09 -5.16
CA PHE A 36 2.10 -3.85 -3.93
C PHE A 36 2.64 -5.25 -4.20
N THR A 37 2.18 -5.93 -5.25
CA THR A 37 2.75 -7.22 -5.65
C THR A 37 4.24 -7.09 -6.01
N ASP A 38 4.62 -6.03 -6.73
CA ASP A 38 6.02 -5.71 -7.05
C ASP A 38 6.85 -5.44 -5.81
N PHE A 39 6.26 -4.75 -4.82
CA PHE A 39 6.89 -4.53 -3.52
C PHE A 39 7.13 -5.83 -2.77
N PHE A 40 6.18 -6.77 -2.79
CA PHE A 40 6.31 -8.09 -2.18
C PHE A 40 7.35 -8.97 -2.87
N ALA A 41 7.53 -8.79 -4.18
CA ALA A 41 8.48 -9.53 -5.01
C ALA A 41 9.93 -9.03 -4.90
N ARG A 42 10.20 -7.99 -4.10
CA ARG A 42 11.55 -7.41 -3.97
C ARG A 42 12.58 -8.47 -3.56
N GLN A 43 13.69 -8.48 -4.29
CA GLN A 43 14.85 -9.32 -4.01
C GLN A 43 16.01 -8.48 -3.49
N GLY A 44 16.85 -9.10 -2.67
CA GLY A 44 18.01 -8.46 -2.06
C GLY A 44 18.85 -9.47 -1.29
N VAL A 45 19.94 -8.97 -0.71
CA VAL A 45 20.84 -9.79 0.10
C VAL A 45 20.14 -10.12 1.42
N ILE A 46 19.88 -11.41 1.64
CA ILE A 46 19.34 -11.96 2.88
C ILE A 46 20.40 -12.82 3.58
N TYR A 47 20.30 -12.92 4.90
CA TYR A 47 21.12 -13.82 5.69
C TYR A 47 20.28 -15.04 6.07
N GLU A 48 20.60 -16.20 5.51
CA GLU A 48 19.82 -17.43 5.72
C GLU A 48 20.73 -18.65 5.77
N ALA A 49 20.60 -19.46 6.81
CA ALA A 49 21.42 -20.65 7.07
C ALA A 49 22.94 -20.37 7.22
N GLY A 50 23.30 -19.20 7.77
CA GLY A 50 24.70 -18.86 8.06
C GLY A 50 25.43 -18.15 6.91
N GLU A 51 24.76 -17.92 5.78
CA GLU A 51 25.37 -17.30 4.60
C GLU A 51 24.52 -16.13 4.08
N PHE A 52 25.19 -15.15 3.46
CA PHE A 52 24.54 -14.08 2.71
C PHE A 52 24.26 -14.55 1.29
N ARG A 53 23.00 -14.49 0.86
CA ARG A 53 22.59 -14.83 -0.51
C ARG A 53 21.56 -13.86 -1.05
N GLN A 54 21.41 -13.81 -2.37
CA GLN A 54 20.28 -13.13 -2.99
C GLN A 54 19.00 -13.93 -2.80
N GLY A 55 17.95 -13.27 -2.34
CA GLY A 55 16.65 -13.90 -2.10
C GLY A 55 15.55 -12.87 -1.86
N GLN A 56 14.35 -13.35 -1.58
CA GLN A 56 13.22 -12.47 -1.27
C GLN A 56 13.46 -11.77 0.08
N VAL A 57 13.44 -10.44 0.08
CA VAL A 57 13.80 -9.65 1.28
C VAL A 57 12.76 -9.75 2.39
N MET A 58 11.53 -10.15 2.06
CA MET A 58 10.41 -10.20 2.99
C MET A 58 9.43 -11.31 2.62
N ASN A 59 9.07 -12.14 3.59
CA ASN A 59 7.86 -12.97 3.50
C ASN A 59 6.63 -12.08 3.78
N TRP A 60 5.96 -11.63 2.72
CA TRP A 60 4.88 -10.66 2.84
C TRP A 60 3.63 -11.23 3.51
N GLN A 61 3.29 -12.50 3.31
CA GLN A 61 2.14 -13.11 3.98
C GLN A 61 2.32 -13.10 5.50
N PHE A 62 3.55 -13.33 5.97
CA PHE A 62 3.86 -13.22 7.39
C PHE A 62 3.91 -11.76 7.87
N ALA A 63 4.54 -10.86 7.11
CA ALA A 63 4.81 -9.49 7.54
C ALA A 63 3.60 -8.53 7.42
N VAL A 64 2.75 -8.75 6.40
CA VAL A 64 1.63 -7.88 6.01
C VAL A 64 0.29 -8.59 6.18
N GLY A 65 0.22 -9.88 5.85
CA GLY A 65 -1.03 -10.65 5.86
C GLY A 65 -1.87 -10.46 4.61
N LEU A 66 -3.07 -11.04 4.60
CA LEU A 66 -3.99 -10.97 3.45
C LEU A 66 -4.68 -9.59 3.37
N PRO A 67 -5.09 -9.15 2.16
CA PRO A 67 -5.85 -7.91 2.01
C PRO A 67 -7.22 -8.05 2.68
N ILE A 68 -7.65 -7.02 3.41
CA ILE A 68 -8.97 -6.94 4.08
C ILE A 68 -9.83 -5.78 3.55
N SER A 69 -9.34 -5.09 2.52
CA SER A 69 -10.05 -4.03 1.83
C SER A 69 -9.67 -3.99 0.36
N GLU A 70 -10.52 -3.36 -0.45
CA GLU A 70 -10.10 -2.90 -1.78
C GLU A 70 -9.02 -1.81 -1.66
N PRO A 71 -8.24 -1.59 -2.73
CA PRO A 71 -7.31 -0.48 -2.79
C PRO A 71 -8.06 0.83 -3.11
N TYR A 72 -7.82 1.86 -2.30
CA TYR A 72 -8.46 3.16 -2.46
C TYR A 72 -7.44 4.27 -2.64
N TRP A 73 -7.61 5.09 -3.69
CA TRP A 73 -6.91 6.36 -3.79
C TRP A 73 -7.49 7.36 -2.80
N ALA A 74 -6.67 7.99 -1.98
CA ALA A 74 -7.08 9.11 -1.14
C ALA A 74 -6.14 10.28 -1.37
N ARG A 75 -6.58 11.45 -0.93
CA ARG A 75 -5.77 12.65 -0.91
C ARG A 75 -5.42 12.97 0.54
N VAL A 76 -4.13 13.02 0.84
CA VAL A 76 -3.60 13.09 2.19
C VAL A 76 -2.61 14.25 2.29
N MET A 77 -2.72 15.04 3.36
CA MET A 77 -1.72 16.05 3.68
C MET A 77 -0.49 15.38 4.29
N VAL A 78 0.62 15.38 3.53
CA VAL A 78 1.93 14.90 4.01
C VAL A 78 2.79 16.14 4.24
N GLY A 79 2.87 16.57 5.50
CA GLY A 79 3.36 17.91 5.85
C GLY A 79 2.38 18.99 5.40
N ARG A 80 2.86 20.04 4.74
CA ARG A 80 2.03 21.13 4.17
C ARG A 80 1.71 20.92 2.69
N THR A 81 1.89 19.71 2.18
CA THR A 81 1.70 19.40 0.77
C THR A 81 0.69 18.26 0.64
N GLU A 82 -0.32 18.53 -0.17
CA GLU A 82 -1.36 17.56 -0.48
C GLU A 82 -0.82 16.54 -1.50
N ARG A 83 -0.94 15.25 -1.19
CA ARG A 83 -0.44 14.16 -2.03
C ARG A 83 -1.54 13.15 -2.31
N ASP A 84 -1.49 12.61 -3.52
CA ASP A 84 -2.34 11.48 -3.92
C ASP A 84 -1.67 10.17 -3.45
N VAL A 85 -2.39 9.40 -2.65
CA VAL A 85 -1.89 8.19 -1.98
C VAL A 85 -2.86 7.05 -2.23
N LEU A 86 -2.38 5.95 -2.80
CA LEU A 86 -3.13 4.70 -2.86
C LEU A 86 -2.93 3.97 -1.54
N MET A 87 -4.01 3.60 -0.87
CA MET A 87 -3.97 2.87 0.40
C MET A 87 -4.74 1.56 0.31
N GLN A 88 -4.26 0.55 1.00
CA GLN A 88 -4.97 -0.71 1.18
C GLN A 88 -4.69 -1.28 2.57
N ALA A 89 -5.74 -1.74 3.23
CA ALA A 89 -5.63 -2.43 4.51
C ALA A 89 -5.37 -3.92 4.30
N PHE A 90 -4.42 -4.44 5.05
CA PHE A 90 -4.12 -5.86 5.19
C PHE A 90 -4.25 -6.24 6.67
N GLU A 91 -4.29 -7.55 6.95
CA GLU A 91 -4.49 -8.06 8.31
C GLU A 91 -3.53 -7.48 9.37
N ARG A 92 -2.28 -7.17 9.00
CA ARG A 92 -1.23 -6.72 9.95
C ARG A 92 -0.73 -5.30 9.69
N ARG A 93 -0.96 -4.74 8.50
CA ARG A 93 -0.42 -3.44 8.06
C ARG A 93 -1.40 -2.74 7.14
N VAL A 94 -1.30 -1.42 7.09
CA VAL A 94 -1.85 -0.64 5.97
C VAL A 94 -0.68 -0.28 5.07
N LEU A 95 -0.78 -0.65 3.80
CA LEU A 95 0.20 -0.25 2.80
C LEU A 95 -0.27 1.03 2.12
N THR A 96 0.69 1.92 1.87
CA THR A 96 0.48 3.14 1.10
C THR A 96 1.44 3.16 -0.09
N TYR A 97 0.94 3.66 -1.22
CA TYR A 97 1.73 3.95 -2.41
C TYR A 97 1.57 5.43 -2.78
N THR A 98 2.68 6.16 -2.78
CA THR A 98 2.73 7.59 -3.12
C THR A 98 3.59 7.77 -4.38
N PRO A 99 2.99 8.01 -5.57
CA PRO A 99 3.73 8.15 -6.83
C PRO A 99 4.83 9.21 -6.81
N ASP A 100 4.59 10.30 -6.08
CA ASP A 100 5.50 11.46 -5.99
C ASP A 100 6.73 11.21 -5.10
N ASN A 101 6.79 10.09 -4.40
CA ASN A 101 7.98 9.72 -3.64
C ASN A 101 9.10 9.19 -4.57
N PRO A 102 10.37 9.26 -4.15
CA PRO A 102 11.46 8.62 -4.87
C PRO A 102 11.17 7.11 -5.04
N PRO A 103 11.56 6.47 -6.17
CA PRO A 103 11.13 5.10 -6.52
C PRO A 103 11.23 4.06 -5.40
N ASP A 104 12.33 4.07 -4.64
CA ASP A 104 12.58 3.11 -3.57
C ASP A 104 11.63 3.28 -2.37
N TRP A 105 11.08 4.48 -2.20
CA TRP A 105 10.24 4.94 -1.08
C TRP A 105 8.78 5.18 -1.47
N ARG A 106 8.36 4.69 -2.65
CA ARG A 106 6.97 4.85 -3.08
C ARG A 106 6.00 4.01 -2.30
N VAL A 107 6.41 2.83 -1.85
CA VAL A 107 5.59 1.93 -1.03
C VAL A 107 6.07 1.97 0.41
N GLU A 108 5.15 2.24 1.32
CA GLU A 108 5.42 2.29 2.74
C GLU A 108 4.48 1.34 3.49
N MET A 109 5.05 0.57 4.42
CA MET A 109 4.29 -0.27 5.36
C MET A 109 4.01 0.54 6.61
N GLY A 110 3.12 1.51 6.49
CA GLY A 110 2.87 2.42 7.61
C GLY A 110 2.21 1.69 8.79
N ASN A 111 2.49 2.18 10.01
CA ASN A 111 1.64 1.94 11.17
C ASN A 111 0.36 2.82 11.09
N VAL A 112 -0.27 2.88 9.90
CA VAL A 112 -1.32 3.85 9.53
C VAL A 112 -2.66 3.58 10.24
N GLY A 113 -2.69 2.77 11.30
CA GLY A 113 -3.85 2.67 12.19
C GLY A 113 -4.12 4.02 12.89
N GLN A 114 -3.09 4.64 13.46
CA GLN A 114 -3.23 5.96 14.09
C GLN A 114 -3.44 7.09 13.07
N HIS A 115 -2.74 7.07 11.94
CA HIS A 115 -2.86 8.14 10.94
C HIS A 115 -4.20 8.09 10.19
N TYR A 116 -4.76 6.91 9.91
CA TYR A 116 -6.12 6.79 9.38
C TYR A 116 -7.16 7.23 10.42
N TRP A 117 -7.00 6.81 11.67
CA TRP A 117 -7.88 7.25 12.75
C TRP A 117 -7.85 8.78 12.89
N ARG A 118 -6.66 9.39 12.87
CA ARG A 118 -6.53 10.86 12.84
C ARG A 118 -7.18 11.45 11.60
N TRP A 119 -6.81 11.04 10.38
CA TRP A 119 -7.43 11.56 9.16
C TRP A 119 -8.96 11.43 9.11
N ARG A 120 -9.54 10.40 9.74
CA ARG A 120 -10.98 10.15 9.78
C ARG A 120 -11.71 10.89 10.91
N TYR A 121 -11.04 11.15 12.04
CA TYR A 121 -11.66 11.59 13.30
C TYR A 121 -11.02 12.82 13.98
N GLU A 122 -9.82 13.23 13.61
CA GLU A 122 -9.11 14.43 14.12
C GLU A 122 -8.73 15.35 12.94
N GLU A 123 -9.07 16.64 13.05
CA GLU A 123 -8.70 17.70 12.09
C GLU A 123 -7.18 17.96 12.04
#